data_AF-A0AAW3C252-F1
#
_entry.id   AF-A0AAW3C252-F1
#
_cell.length_a   1.000
_cell.length_b   1.000
_cell.length_c   1.000
_cell.angle_alpha   90.00
_cell.angle_beta   90.00
_cell.angle_gamma   90.00
#
_symmetry.space_group_name_H-M   'P 1'
#
loop_
_entity.id
_entity.type
_entity.pdbx_description
1 polymer ?
#
loop_
_entity_poly.entity_id
_entity_poly.type
_entity_poly.pdbx_seq_one_letter_code
_entity_poly.pdbx_strand_id
1 'polypeptide(L)'
;MASEDIIVFLDIVDNTVNMVRGDGSEKKTLFTTGCVCPDGIGLDLSAYNTSNNPDDIVVWWGNMGAMKPCPEEKDGADWHDADGFLVRAPLFGNNSAVELVEVTAPRHLIRSMATFHAPGHLPLITTIKQVAVSSDGCSVFFCDREGHCVKKYNVKTKEVVPLLSLDTLAALANGMSEEEAYASPVEPNSDEDKCRFCVGIALDEVHNLIFFTAKGPSKGSKGRILAAPYYYKRRHLPSVIAAKTSASEGVIDPTTVVTLLDHLTEPIDLLLDSKENYLYWTNRGDAEEGGSSLNRAPVTYDPRSWKPHLGEMELFLGGFNEPIGLAWAASLENCMELPEIFKGTLRQYMYVTDHGHLWRCNVEERTKEVIYECGSKNVLTGVGVLRIRPEEEKTEEKSEHGCAGQVYTEKTPTPCRC
;
A
#
# COMPACT_ATOMS: atom_id res chain seq x y z
N MET A 1 27.05 -11.81 5.69
CA MET A 1 26.82 -10.40 5.30
C MET A 1 25.36 -10.10 5.60
N ALA A 2 25.02 -8.97 6.23
CA ALA A 2 23.61 -8.60 6.39
C ALA A 2 22.96 -8.54 5.00
N SER A 3 21.75 -9.08 4.82
CA SER A 3 21.10 -8.97 3.51
C SER A 3 20.70 -7.51 3.30
N GLU A 4 21.15 -6.94 2.19
CA GLU A 4 20.78 -5.60 1.77
C GLU A 4 19.29 -5.55 1.40
N ASP A 5 18.69 -4.38 1.58
CA ASP A 5 17.31 -4.13 1.15
C ASP A 5 17.17 -4.38 -0.35
N ILE A 6 16.06 -4.97 -0.75
CA ILE A 6 15.62 -5.03 -2.14
C ILE A 6 14.52 -4.00 -2.29
N ILE A 7 14.74 -3.02 -3.17
CA ILE A 7 13.81 -1.95 -3.44
C ILE A 7 13.20 -2.21 -4.81
N VAL A 8 11.88 -2.34 -4.83
CA VAL A 8 11.09 -2.51 -6.05
C VAL A 8 10.33 -1.21 -6.29
N PHE A 9 10.41 -0.65 -7.47
CA PHE A 9 9.81 0.66 -7.74
C PHE A 9 9.30 0.76 -9.18
N LEU A 10 8.40 1.70 -9.40
CA LEU A 10 7.73 1.91 -10.67
C LEU A 10 8.33 3.12 -11.40
N ASP A 11 8.49 3.01 -12.72
CA ASP A 11 8.73 4.16 -13.60
C ASP A 11 7.52 4.35 -14.51
N ILE A 12 6.81 5.48 -14.34
CA ILE A 12 5.56 5.75 -15.05
C ILE A 12 5.79 6.05 -16.54
N VAL A 13 6.94 6.62 -16.89
CA VAL A 13 7.24 7.06 -18.27
C VAL A 13 7.74 5.89 -19.10
N ASP A 14 8.68 5.13 -18.53
CA ASP A 14 9.21 3.95 -19.21
C ASP A 14 8.24 2.76 -19.13
N ASN A 15 7.17 2.85 -18.33
CA ASN A 15 6.18 1.80 -18.09
C ASN A 15 6.85 0.51 -17.61
N THR A 16 7.56 0.61 -16.48
CA THR A 16 8.33 -0.52 -15.95
C THR A 16 8.20 -0.70 -14.45
N VAL A 17 8.35 -1.95 -14.03
CA VAL A 17 8.65 -2.33 -12.64
C VAL A 17 10.15 -2.64 -12.57
N ASN A 18 10.86 -1.96 -11.68
CA ASN A 18 12.30 -2.04 -11.54
C ASN A 18 12.69 -2.50 -10.14
N MET A 19 13.93 -2.95 -10.01
CA MET A 19 14.55 -3.36 -8.76
C MET A 19 15.97 -2.84 -8.66
N VAL A 20 16.36 -2.46 -7.45
CA VAL A 20 17.73 -2.09 -7.07
C VAL A 20 18.00 -2.54 -5.64
N ARG A 21 19.27 -2.80 -5.30
CA ARG A 21 19.68 -3.04 -3.91
C ARG A 21 19.80 -1.74 -3.13
N GLY A 22 19.68 -1.83 -1.81
CA GLY A 22 19.78 -0.69 -0.90
C GLY A 22 21.09 0.08 -1.00
N ASP A 23 22.18 -0.58 -1.38
CA ASP A 23 23.49 0.05 -1.64
C ASP A 23 23.63 0.65 -3.06
N GLY A 24 22.57 0.62 -3.87
CA GLY A 24 22.55 1.07 -5.26
C GLY A 24 23.12 0.06 -6.26
N SER A 25 23.55 -1.12 -5.81
CA SER A 25 24.02 -2.20 -6.68
C SER A 25 22.85 -2.98 -7.30
N GLU A 26 23.16 -3.88 -8.24
CA GLU A 26 22.21 -4.78 -8.93
C GLU A 26 20.90 -4.12 -9.38
N LYS A 27 20.99 -3.25 -10.39
CA LYS A 27 19.83 -2.62 -11.03
C LYS A 27 19.24 -3.54 -12.09
N LYS A 28 17.94 -3.79 -12.03
CA LYS A 28 17.24 -4.66 -12.99
C LYS A 28 15.82 -4.17 -13.26
N THR A 29 15.45 -4.09 -14.53
CA THR A 29 14.03 -4.03 -14.91
C THR A 29 13.42 -5.43 -14.78
N LEU A 30 12.42 -5.56 -13.92
CA LEU A 30 11.75 -6.84 -13.65
C LEU A 30 10.64 -7.09 -14.67
N PHE A 31 9.78 -6.10 -14.89
CA PHE A 31 8.60 -6.24 -15.75
C PHE A 31 8.41 -5.01 -16.63
N THR A 32 8.02 -5.28 -17.87
CA THR A 32 7.56 -4.30 -18.88
C THR A 32 6.14 -4.63 -19.34
N THR A 33 5.72 -5.89 -19.18
CA THR A 33 4.35 -6.34 -19.46
C THR A 33 3.42 -5.87 -18.34
N GLY A 34 2.19 -5.49 -18.70
CA GLY A 34 1.16 -5.08 -17.72
C GLY A 34 1.43 -3.71 -17.07
N CYS A 35 2.26 -2.88 -17.69
CA CYS A 35 2.56 -1.52 -17.23
C CYS A 35 1.96 -0.50 -18.21
N VAL A 36 1.00 0.29 -17.74
CA VAL A 36 0.38 1.42 -18.44
C VAL A 36 0.20 2.54 -17.43
N CYS A 37 1.14 3.47 -17.43
CA CYS A 37 1.30 4.50 -16.40
C CYS A 37 1.19 3.92 -14.98
N PRO A 38 2.10 3.01 -14.58
CA PRO A 38 2.05 2.38 -13.27
C PRO A 38 2.30 3.41 -12.14
N ASP A 39 1.54 3.32 -11.04
CA ASP A 39 1.61 4.29 -9.95
C ASP A 39 1.76 3.67 -8.56
N GLY A 40 0.84 2.85 -8.07
CA GLY A 40 0.97 2.20 -6.75
C GLY A 40 1.57 0.81 -6.83
N ILE A 41 2.34 0.42 -5.81
CA ILE A 41 2.93 -0.92 -5.69
C ILE A 41 2.71 -1.49 -4.29
N GLY A 42 2.51 -2.80 -4.18
CA GLY A 42 2.40 -3.51 -2.91
C GLY A 42 3.05 -4.88 -2.99
N LEU A 43 3.65 -5.34 -1.88
CA LEU A 43 4.29 -6.65 -1.80
C LEU A 43 3.44 -7.57 -0.92
N ASP A 44 3.06 -8.71 -1.47
CA ASP A 44 2.41 -9.79 -0.74
C ASP A 44 3.45 -10.82 -0.32
N LEU A 45 3.66 -10.90 1.00
CA LEU A 45 4.61 -11.80 1.64
C LEU A 45 3.92 -12.95 2.37
N SER A 46 2.59 -13.05 2.28
CA SER A 46 1.79 -13.99 3.08
C SER A 46 2.19 -15.45 2.85
N ALA A 47 2.42 -15.84 1.60
CA ALA A 47 2.89 -17.18 1.25
C ALA A 47 4.37 -17.38 1.65
N TYR A 48 5.24 -16.41 1.32
CA TYR A 48 6.66 -16.41 1.68
C TYR A 48 6.91 -16.57 3.18
N ASN A 49 6.06 -15.97 4.01
CA ASN A 49 6.15 -16.10 5.46
C ASN A 49 6.09 -17.53 5.96
N THR A 50 5.32 -18.37 5.26
CA THR A 50 5.13 -19.77 5.62
C THR A 50 6.18 -20.66 4.96
N SER A 51 6.49 -20.42 3.69
CA SER A 51 7.38 -21.29 2.91
C SER A 51 8.86 -20.98 3.05
N ASN A 52 9.19 -19.73 3.40
CA ASN A 52 10.52 -19.15 3.29
C ASN A 52 11.14 -19.26 1.87
N ASN A 53 10.33 -19.47 0.84
CA ASN A 53 10.77 -19.52 -0.54
C ASN A 53 10.55 -18.16 -1.24
N PRO A 54 11.61 -17.46 -1.70
CA PRO A 54 11.47 -16.18 -2.37
C PRO A 54 10.54 -16.18 -3.59
N ASP A 55 10.37 -17.33 -4.26
CA ASP A 55 9.46 -17.46 -5.40
C ASP A 55 7.98 -17.28 -5.03
N ASP A 56 7.63 -17.38 -3.74
CA ASP A 56 6.28 -17.15 -3.22
C ASP A 56 5.98 -15.68 -2.93
N ILE A 57 6.95 -14.78 -3.14
CA ILE A 57 6.74 -13.33 -3.00
C ILE A 57 6.02 -12.82 -4.24
N VAL A 58 4.88 -12.15 -4.05
CA VAL A 58 4.09 -11.58 -5.14
C VAL A 58 4.15 -10.06 -5.08
N VAL A 59 4.44 -9.44 -6.21
CA VAL A 59 4.30 -8.00 -6.39
C VAL A 59 2.95 -7.69 -7.02
N TRP A 60 2.27 -6.68 -6.48
CA TRP A 60 1.07 -6.08 -7.03
C TRP A 60 1.39 -4.66 -7.47
N TRP A 61 0.86 -4.24 -8.61
CA TRP A 61 0.90 -2.83 -8.98
C TRP A 61 -0.39 -2.38 -9.66
N GLY A 62 -0.71 -1.11 -9.43
CA GLY A 62 -1.82 -0.41 -10.05
C GLY A 62 -1.39 0.36 -11.28
N ASN A 63 -2.25 0.38 -12.28
CA ASN A 63 -2.08 1.16 -13.51
C ASN A 63 -3.14 2.26 -13.56
N MET A 64 -2.71 3.45 -13.95
CA MET A 64 -3.57 4.62 -14.06
C MET A 64 -4.48 4.59 -15.29
N GLY A 65 -4.17 3.75 -16.28
CA GLY A 65 -4.90 3.70 -17.55
C GLY A 65 -4.29 4.61 -18.62
N ALA A 66 -5.06 4.93 -19.65
CA ALA A 66 -4.60 5.76 -20.76
C ALA A 66 -4.73 7.26 -20.42
N MET A 67 -3.60 7.97 -20.54
CA MET A 67 -3.59 9.42 -20.40
C MET A 67 -4.25 10.11 -21.60
N LYS A 68 -5.20 11.02 -21.35
CA LYS A 68 -5.71 11.95 -22.37
C LYS A 68 -5.04 13.31 -22.21
N PRO A 69 -4.31 13.83 -23.21
CA PRO A 69 -3.73 15.16 -23.12
C PRO A 69 -4.79 16.25 -23.01
N CYS A 70 -4.67 17.10 -22.00
CA CYS A 70 -5.53 18.26 -21.76
C CYS A 70 -4.66 19.52 -21.58
N PRO A 71 -4.25 20.18 -22.69
CA PRO A 71 -3.31 21.30 -22.64
C PRO A 71 -3.79 22.53 -21.85
N GLU A 72 -5.10 22.65 -21.64
CA GLU A 72 -5.73 23.73 -20.90
C GLU A 72 -5.63 23.55 -19.37
N GLU A 73 -5.36 22.32 -18.91
CA GLU A 73 -5.21 21.97 -17.50
C GLU A 73 -3.78 22.15 -16.99
N LYS A 74 -3.62 22.55 -15.71
CA LYS A 74 -2.30 22.69 -15.07
C LYS A 74 -1.50 21.39 -15.05
N ASP A 75 -2.19 20.26 -14.88
CA ASP A 75 -1.59 18.93 -14.84
C ASP A 75 -1.43 18.31 -16.24
N GLY A 76 -1.93 19.01 -17.28
CA GLY A 76 -1.73 18.68 -18.69
C GLY A 76 -2.44 17.42 -19.20
N ALA A 77 -3.25 16.77 -18.35
CA ALA A 77 -3.82 15.46 -18.63
C ALA A 77 -5.15 15.23 -17.91
N ASP A 78 -6.05 14.51 -18.58
CA ASP A 78 -7.29 13.96 -18.06
C ASP A 78 -7.17 12.43 -17.95
N TRP A 79 -7.67 11.90 -16.84
CA TRP A 79 -7.58 10.50 -16.45
C TRP A 79 -8.95 9.91 -16.05
N HIS A 80 -10.05 10.61 -16.34
CA HIS A 80 -11.40 10.17 -15.95
C HIS A 80 -11.92 8.96 -16.73
N ASP A 81 -11.11 8.37 -17.61
CA ASP A 81 -11.46 7.12 -18.27
C ASP A 81 -11.39 5.93 -17.32
N ALA A 82 -12.35 5.04 -17.53
CA ALA A 82 -12.63 3.83 -16.79
C ALA A 82 -11.64 2.68 -17.02
N ASP A 83 -10.36 2.96 -17.20
CA ASP A 83 -9.41 2.00 -17.77
C ASP A 83 -8.18 1.71 -16.90
N GLY A 84 -8.21 2.12 -15.62
CA GLY A 84 -7.27 1.66 -14.61
C GLY A 84 -7.44 0.18 -14.27
N PHE A 85 -6.35 -0.50 -13.91
CA PHE A 85 -6.37 -1.94 -13.63
C PHE A 85 -5.23 -2.38 -12.70
N LEU A 86 -5.45 -3.48 -11.98
CA LEU A 86 -4.44 -4.14 -11.16
C LEU A 86 -3.71 -5.22 -11.94
N VAL A 87 -2.43 -5.39 -11.64
CA VAL A 87 -1.59 -6.47 -12.16
C VAL A 87 -0.82 -7.09 -11.01
N ARG A 88 -0.52 -8.38 -11.13
CA ARG A 88 0.35 -9.09 -10.19
C ARG A 88 1.34 -10.00 -10.92
N ALA A 89 2.46 -10.30 -10.26
CA ALA A 89 3.42 -11.30 -10.72
C ALA A 89 4.23 -11.87 -9.54
N PRO A 90 4.76 -13.10 -9.64
CA PRO A 90 5.84 -13.54 -8.76
C PRO A 90 7.03 -12.58 -8.92
N LEU A 91 7.56 -12.03 -7.82
CA LEU A 91 8.56 -10.95 -7.85
C LEU A 91 9.84 -11.35 -8.62
N PHE A 92 10.31 -12.57 -8.42
CA PHE A 92 11.49 -13.12 -9.11
C PHE A 92 11.13 -13.90 -10.39
N GLY A 93 9.89 -13.74 -10.87
CA GLY A 93 9.43 -14.28 -12.15
C GLY A 93 9.93 -13.49 -13.36
N ASN A 94 9.23 -13.66 -14.48
CA ASN A 94 9.49 -12.95 -15.73
C ASN A 94 8.18 -12.45 -16.34
N ASN A 95 8.27 -11.68 -17.42
CA ASN A 95 7.11 -11.09 -18.11
C ASN A 95 6.00 -12.08 -18.51
N SER A 96 6.31 -13.37 -18.69
CA SER A 96 5.31 -14.40 -19.02
C SER A 96 4.46 -14.83 -17.82
N ALA A 97 4.88 -14.49 -16.59
CA ALA A 97 4.16 -14.77 -15.35
C ALA A 97 3.31 -13.58 -14.88
N VAL A 98 3.27 -12.49 -15.64
CA VAL A 98 2.47 -11.31 -15.33
C VAL A 98 1.00 -11.61 -15.59
N GLU A 99 0.16 -11.39 -14.57
CA GLU A 99 -1.28 -11.62 -14.61
C GLU A 99 -2.03 -10.28 -14.50
N LEU A 100 -2.80 -9.95 -15.54
CA LEU A 100 -3.83 -8.92 -15.45
C LEU A 100 -4.95 -9.43 -14.53
N VAL A 101 -5.23 -8.69 -13.47
CA VAL A 101 -6.17 -9.12 -12.43
C VAL A 101 -7.59 -9.05 -12.98
N GLU A 102 -8.27 -10.19 -13.00
CA GLU A 102 -9.70 -10.25 -13.31
C GLU A 102 -10.50 -9.63 -12.16
N VAL A 103 -11.45 -8.74 -12.49
CA VAL A 103 -12.29 -8.05 -11.51
C VAL A 103 -13.76 -8.29 -11.78
N THR A 104 -14.53 -8.35 -10.69
CA THR A 104 -15.99 -8.48 -10.73
C THR A 104 -16.63 -7.46 -9.79
N ALA A 105 -17.86 -7.07 -10.09
CA ALA A 105 -18.66 -6.25 -9.18
C ALA A 105 -19.28 -7.13 -8.09
N PRO A 106 -19.28 -6.71 -6.81
CA PRO A 106 -19.93 -7.44 -5.74
C PRO A 106 -21.44 -7.53 -5.98
N ARG A 107 -21.95 -8.76 -6.10
CA ARG A 107 -23.36 -9.01 -6.51
C ARG A 107 -24.38 -8.33 -5.60
N HIS A 108 -24.04 -8.15 -4.33
CA HIS A 108 -24.91 -7.55 -3.32
C HIS A 108 -24.93 -6.01 -3.35
N LEU A 109 -23.95 -5.35 -4.01
CA LEU A 109 -23.99 -3.91 -4.28
C LEU A 109 -24.61 -3.59 -5.64
N ILE A 110 -24.96 -4.60 -6.45
CA ILE A 110 -25.74 -4.43 -7.68
C ILE A 110 -27.18 -4.09 -7.28
N ARG A 111 -27.44 -2.81 -6.97
CA ARG A 111 -28.83 -2.28 -6.92
C ARG A 111 -29.38 -2.35 -8.34
N SER A 112 -30.55 -3.01 -8.49
CA SER A 112 -31.35 -3.31 -9.70
C SER A 112 -30.74 -2.88 -11.07
N MET A 113 -30.76 -3.78 -12.05
CA MET A 113 -30.11 -3.63 -13.38
C MET A 113 -30.28 -2.27 -14.10
N ALA A 114 -31.22 -1.40 -13.72
CA ALA A 114 -31.34 -0.05 -14.28
C ALA A 114 -30.29 0.97 -13.75
N THR A 115 -29.79 0.81 -12.52
CA THR A 115 -28.86 1.79 -11.93
C THR A 115 -27.46 1.68 -12.52
N PHE A 116 -26.89 0.47 -12.64
CA PHE A 116 -25.56 0.27 -13.26
C PHE A 116 -25.48 0.58 -14.78
N HIS A 117 -26.61 0.85 -15.43
CA HIS A 117 -26.68 1.17 -16.87
C HIS A 117 -26.96 2.65 -17.17
N ALA A 118 -27.01 3.53 -16.16
CA ALA A 118 -27.01 4.97 -16.40
C ALA A 118 -25.57 5.46 -16.68
N PRO A 119 -25.33 6.40 -17.61
CA PRO A 119 -24.00 6.97 -17.93
C PRO A 119 -23.29 7.75 -16.80
N GLY A 120 -23.58 7.44 -15.53
CA GLY A 120 -23.03 8.10 -14.35
C GLY A 120 -22.87 7.15 -13.16
N HIS A 121 -22.60 5.87 -13.40
CA HIS A 121 -22.19 4.93 -12.36
C HIS A 121 -20.72 4.59 -12.59
N LEU A 122 -19.88 4.98 -11.62
CA LEU A 122 -18.42 4.93 -11.69
C LEU A 122 -17.95 3.58 -12.26
N PRO A 123 -16.94 3.58 -13.13
CA PRO A 123 -16.29 2.34 -13.51
C PRO A 123 -15.71 1.63 -12.29
N LEU A 124 -15.60 0.30 -12.37
CA LEU A 124 -15.09 -0.50 -11.25
C LEU A 124 -13.72 0.01 -10.78
N ILE A 125 -12.91 0.53 -11.70
CA ILE A 125 -11.62 1.18 -11.45
C ILE A 125 -11.45 2.27 -12.51
N THR A 126 -11.08 3.49 -12.11
CA THR A 126 -10.78 4.62 -13.01
C THR A 126 -9.27 4.81 -13.10
N THR A 127 -8.62 5.20 -12.00
CA THR A 127 -7.20 5.55 -11.98
C THR A 127 -6.58 5.10 -10.67
N ILE A 128 -5.91 3.95 -10.68
CA ILE A 128 -5.28 3.42 -9.47
C ILE A 128 -4.07 4.27 -9.09
N LYS A 129 -4.03 4.70 -7.83
CA LYS A 129 -2.88 5.31 -7.16
C LYS A 129 -2.23 4.34 -6.18
N GLN A 130 -1.83 4.78 -5.00
CA GLN A 130 -1.07 3.93 -4.09
C GLN A 130 -1.89 2.70 -3.65
N VAL A 131 -1.18 1.59 -3.45
CA VAL A 131 -1.73 0.26 -3.20
C VAL A 131 -1.18 -0.25 -1.87
N ALA A 132 -2.04 -0.89 -1.07
CA ALA A 132 -1.63 -1.60 0.13
C ALA A 132 -2.22 -3.02 0.16
N VAL A 133 -1.38 -4.02 0.42
CA VAL A 133 -1.81 -5.42 0.53
C VAL A 133 -2.00 -5.76 2.01
N SER A 134 -3.07 -6.48 2.35
CA SER A 134 -3.25 -6.96 3.72
C SER A 134 -2.20 -8.00 4.10
N SER A 135 -1.87 -8.06 5.40
CA SER A 135 -0.86 -8.98 5.95
C SER A 135 -1.11 -10.46 5.62
N ASP A 136 -2.38 -10.83 5.46
CA ASP A 136 -2.83 -12.18 5.09
C ASP A 136 -2.89 -12.44 3.57
N GLY A 137 -2.50 -11.46 2.72
CA GLY A 137 -2.54 -11.56 1.27
C GLY A 137 -3.94 -11.69 0.67
N CYS A 138 -5.01 -11.58 1.47
CA CYS A 138 -6.37 -11.83 1.00
C CYS A 138 -7.03 -10.61 0.36
N SER A 139 -6.51 -9.40 0.59
CA SER A 139 -7.10 -8.16 0.08
C SER A 139 -6.03 -7.19 -0.42
N VAL A 140 -6.36 -6.48 -1.49
CA VAL A 140 -5.55 -5.37 -2.03
C VAL A 140 -6.40 -4.11 -1.95
N PHE A 141 -5.95 -3.13 -1.18
CA PHE A 141 -6.59 -1.83 -1.03
C PHE A 141 -5.89 -0.82 -1.92
N PHE A 142 -6.65 0.11 -2.47
CA PHE A 142 -6.08 1.16 -3.31
C PHE A 142 -6.97 2.40 -3.32
N CYS A 143 -6.34 3.54 -3.56
CA CYS A 143 -7.07 4.75 -3.91
C CYS A 143 -7.31 4.79 -5.42
N ASP A 144 -8.55 5.09 -5.79
CA ASP A 144 -8.95 5.38 -7.17
C ASP A 144 -9.18 6.88 -7.30
N ARG A 145 -8.21 7.58 -7.89
CA ARG A 145 -8.09 9.04 -7.81
C ARG A 145 -9.25 9.74 -8.50
N GLU A 146 -9.44 9.53 -9.79
CA GLU A 146 -10.57 10.07 -10.57
C GLU A 146 -11.88 9.30 -10.33
N GLY A 147 -11.81 8.10 -9.76
CA GLY A 147 -12.99 7.40 -9.26
C GLY A 147 -13.47 7.87 -7.88
N HIS A 148 -12.79 8.86 -7.28
CA HIS A 148 -13.08 9.45 -5.97
C HIS A 148 -13.31 8.43 -4.85
N CYS A 149 -12.54 7.33 -4.82
CA CYS A 149 -12.90 6.23 -3.95
C CYS A 149 -11.70 5.46 -3.37
N VAL A 150 -11.78 5.17 -2.07
CA VAL A 150 -10.97 4.11 -1.47
C VAL A 150 -11.65 2.78 -1.79
N LYS A 151 -10.93 1.88 -2.47
CA LYS A 151 -11.46 0.58 -2.94
C LYS A 151 -10.66 -0.57 -2.35
N LYS A 152 -11.29 -1.74 -2.34
CA LYS A 152 -10.67 -3.00 -1.95
C LYS A 152 -11.00 -4.08 -2.96
N TYR A 153 -9.97 -4.75 -3.44
CA TYR A 153 -10.05 -5.99 -4.19
C TYR A 153 -9.92 -7.19 -3.25
N ASN A 154 -10.85 -8.14 -3.31
CA ASN A 154 -10.76 -9.41 -2.61
C ASN A 154 -10.12 -10.47 -3.53
N VAL A 155 -8.96 -11.01 -3.12
CA VAL A 155 -8.17 -11.94 -3.94
C VAL A 155 -8.91 -13.24 -4.25
N LYS A 156 -9.77 -13.71 -3.34
CA LYS A 156 -10.51 -14.96 -3.51
C LYS A 156 -11.76 -14.78 -4.35
N THR A 157 -12.56 -13.75 -4.08
CA THR A 157 -13.84 -13.55 -4.78
C THR A 157 -13.69 -12.77 -6.09
N LYS A 158 -12.53 -12.13 -6.29
CA LYS A 158 -12.26 -11.20 -7.39
C LYS A 158 -13.15 -9.95 -7.37
N GLU A 159 -13.81 -9.68 -6.25
CA GLU A 159 -14.72 -8.54 -6.15
C GLU A 159 -13.93 -7.26 -5.85
N VAL A 160 -14.25 -6.18 -6.57
CA VAL A 160 -13.82 -4.81 -6.24
C VAL A 160 -14.95 -4.12 -5.49
N VAL A 161 -14.71 -3.82 -4.22
CA VAL A 161 -15.66 -3.17 -3.33
C VAL A 161 -15.26 -1.70 -3.17
N PRO A 162 -16.12 -0.72 -3.56
CA PRO A 162 -15.92 0.67 -3.20
C PRO A 162 -16.20 0.84 -1.70
N LEU A 163 -15.14 1.06 -0.91
CA LEU A 163 -15.25 1.15 0.54
C LEU A 163 -15.75 2.52 0.98
N LEU A 164 -15.34 3.59 0.30
CA LEU A 164 -15.67 4.96 0.68
C LEU A 164 -15.60 5.89 -0.53
N SER A 165 -16.68 6.62 -0.81
CA SER A 165 -16.70 7.67 -1.84
C SER A 165 -16.38 9.04 -1.21
N LEU A 166 -15.46 9.78 -1.84
CA LEU A 166 -15.12 11.15 -1.47
C LEU A 166 -16.20 12.14 -1.93
N ASP A 167 -17.02 11.80 -2.93
CA ASP A 167 -18.22 12.56 -3.30
C ASP A 167 -19.21 12.57 -2.14
N THR A 168 -19.50 11.38 -1.57
CA THR A 168 -20.39 11.25 -0.41
C THR A 168 -19.84 11.99 0.81
N LEU A 169 -18.53 11.93 1.05
CA LEU A 169 -17.91 12.69 2.14
C LEU A 169 -18.06 14.21 1.96
N ALA A 170 -17.84 14.72 0.74
CA ALA A 170 -17.99 16.14 0.43
C ALA A 170 -19.45 16.60 0.57
N ALA A 171 -20.40 15.81 0.07
CA ALA A 171 -21.83 16.08 0.17
C ALA A 171 -22.30 16.15 1.63
N LEU A 172 -21.92 15.16 2.45
CA LEU A 172 -22.27 15.14 3.88
C LEU A 172 -21.70 16.35 4.63
N ALA A 173 -20.47 16.78 4.30
CA ALA A 173 -19.88 17.99 4.86
C ALA A 173 -20.68 19.27 4.50
N ASN A 174 -21.36 19.26 3.36
CA ASN A 174 -22.26 20.32 2.90
C ASN A 174 -23.72 20.15 3.35
N GLY A 175 -24.02 19.13 4.17
CA GLY A 175 -25.37 18.84 4.65
C GLY A 175 -26.30 18.18 3.63
N MET A 176 -25.76 17.65 2.54
CA MET A 176 -26.48 16.95 1.49
C MET A 176 -26.59 15.45 1.78
N SER A 177 -27.62 14.80 1.25
CA SER A 177 -27.76 13.34 1.29
C SER A 177 -26.82 12.65 0.30
N GLU A 178 -26.64 11.33 0.48
CA GLU A 178 -25.87 10.51 -0.45
C GLU A 178 -26.52 10.47 -1.84
N GLU A 179 -27.86 10.44 -1.93
CA GLU A 179 -28.58 10.53 -3.19
C GLU A 179 -28.35 11.87 -3.91
N GLU A 180 -28.28 12.98 -3.16
CA GLU A 180 -27.99 14.30 -3.71
C GLU A 180 -26.53 14.38 -4.20
N ALA A 181 -25.59 13.72 -3.52
CA ALA A 181 -24.20 13.58 -3.95
C ALA A 181 -24.11 12.93 -5.34
N TYR A 182 -24.82 11.81 -5.52
CA TYR A 182 -24.84 11.07 -6.80
C TYR A 182 -25.55 11.82 -7.93
N ALA A 183 -26.50 12.69 -7.60
CA ALA A 183 -27.24 13.47 -8.59
C ALA A 183 -26.51 14.73 -9.07
N SER A 184 -25.41 15.13 -8.40
CA SER A 184 -24.66 16.35 -8.68
C SER A 184 -23.23 16.01 -9.12
N PRO A 185 -23.02 15.62 -10.40
CA PRO A 185 -21.69 15.33 -10.91
C PRO A 185 -20.80 16.58 -10.83
N VAL A 186 -19.53 16.38 -10.50
CA VAL A 186 -18.54 17.45 -10.54
C VAL A 186 -17.91 17.52 -11.92
N GLU A 187 -17.61 18.74 -12.34
CA GLU A 187 -16.88 18.99 -13.58
C GLU A 187 -15.48 18.38 -13.49
N PRO A 188 -15.11 17.44 -14.39
CA PRO A 188 -13.79 16.82 -14.40
C PRO A 188 -12.67 17.85 -14.42
N ASN A 189 -11.63 17.62 -13.62
CA ASN A 189 -10.47 18.49 -13.43
C ASN A 189 -10.74 19.86 -12.80
N SER A 190 -11.97 20.18 -12.39
CA SER A 190 -12.22 21.39 -11.58
C SER A 190 -11.47 21.33 -10.24
N ASP A 191 -11.31 22.47 -9.56
CA ASP A 191 -10.71 22.47 -8.22
C ASP A 191 -11.55 21.66 -7.21
N GLU A 192 -12.88 21.59 -7.43
CA GLU A 192 -13.78 20.76 -6.63
C GLU A 192 -13.51 19.27 -6.84
N ASP A 193 -13.30 18.86 -8.09
CA ASP A 193 -12.95 17.50 -8.49
C ASP A 193 -11.63 17.07 -7.85
N LYS A 194 -10.60 17.92 -8.01
CA LYS A 194 -9.27 17.70 -7.45
C LYS A 194 -9.26 17.62 -5.93
N CYS A 195 -10.24 18.20 -5.22
CA CYS A 195 -10.40 18.03 -3.76
C CYS A 195 -10.87 16.62 -3.35
N ARG A 196 -11.37 15.82 -4.30
CA ARG A 196 -11.87 14.44 -4.13
C ARG A 196 -10.87 13.39 -4.62
N PHE A 197 -9.70 13.82 -5.11
CA PHE A 197 -8.63 12.93 -5.56
C PHE A 197 -7.95 12.23 -4.38
N CYS A 198 -8.35 10.99 -4.09
CA CYS A 198 -7.66 10.14 -3.13
C CYS A 198 -6.40 9.50 -3.76
N VAL A 199 -5.31 9.41 -3.01
CA VAL A 199 -4.00 8.98 -3.57
C VAL A 199 -3.27 7.94 -2.72
N GLY A 200 -2.86 8.31 -1.50
CA GLY A 200 -2.07 7.49 -0.59
C GLY A 200 -2.95 6.60 0.27
N ILE A 201 -2.43 5.45 0.68
CA ILE A 201 -3.14 4.52 1.56
C ILE A 201 -2.18 3.76 2.48
N ALA A 202 -2.50 3.69 3.77
CA ALA A 202 -1.81 2.85 4.74
C ALA A 202 -2.82 2.09 5.60
N LEU A 203 -2.50 0.84 5.93
CA LEU A 203 -3.37 -0.06 6.69
C LEU A 203 -2.88 -0.18 8.13
N ASP A 204 -3.80 -0.03 9.08
CA ASP A 204 -3.59 -0.36 10.48
C ASP A 204 -4.49 -1.52 10.88
N GLU A 205 -4.02 -2.72 10.58
CA GLU A 205 -4.76 -3.95 10.89
C GLU A 205 -4.86 -4.23 12.40
N VAL A 206 -3.98 -3.62 13.21
CA VAL A 206 -3.98 -3.76 14.67
C VAL A 206 -5.17 -3.00 15.25
N HIS A 207 -5.35 -1.74 14.82
CA HIS A 207 -6.41 -0.88 15.32
C HIS A 207 -7.67 -0.86 14.44
N ASN A 208 -7.68 -1.60 13.33
CA ASN A 208 -8.78 -1.65 12.36
C ASN A 208 -9.06 -0.27 11.74
N LEU A 209 -8.02 0.37 11.21
CA LEU A 209 -8.12 1.66 10.53
C LEU A 209 -7.49 1.60 9.14
N ILE A 210 -8.02 2.42 8.23
CA ILE A 210 -7.36 2.79 6.98
C ILE A 210 -7.01 4.27 7.08
N PHE A 211 -5.76 4.61 6.82
CA PHE A 211 -5.32 5.98 6.58
C PHE A 211 -5.25 6.22 5.08
N PHE A 212 -5.71 7.39 4.62
CA PHE A 212 -5.65 7.75 3.21
C PHE A 212 -5.48 9.26 3.02
N THR A 213 -4.92 9.68 1.88
CA THR A 213 -4.79 11.09 1.52
C THR A 213 -5.86 11.49 0.52
N ALA A 214 -6.30 12.74 0.59
CA ALA A 214 -6.94 13.45 -0.52
C ALA A 214 -5.98 14.58 -0.93
N LYS A 215 -5.40 14.51 -2.13
CA LYS A 215 -4.26 15.37 -2.49
C LYS A 215 -4.64 16.84 -2.71
N GLY A 216 -5.86 17.11 -3.16
CA GLY A 216 -6.29 18.45 -3.54
C GLY A 216 -5.76 18.91 -4.91
N PRO A 217 -6.16 20.12 -5.36
CA PRO A 217 -5.59 20.75 -6.54
C PRO A 217 -4.09 20.93 -6.38
N SER A 218 -3.34 20.76 -7.45
CA SER A 218 -1.88 20.87 -7.39
C SER A 218 -1.45 22.27 -6.97
N LYS A 219 -0.60 22.32 -5.94
CA LYS A 219 -0.17 23.55 -5.24
C LYS A 219 -1.35 24.39 -4.73
N GLY A 220 -2.43 23.73 -4.32
CA GLY A 220 -3.67 24.37 -3.87
C GLY A 220 -3.82 24.48 -2.36
N SER A 221 -2.97 23.80 -1.58
CA SER A 221 -3.03 23.78 -0.11
C SER A 221 -4.41 23.40 0.42
N LYS A 222 -5.03 22.41 -0.25
CA LYS A 222 -6.32 21.78 0.10
C LYS A 222 -6.18 20.29 0.40
N GLY A 223 -4.95 19.80 0.46
CA GLY A 223 -4.64 18.42 0.77
C GLY A 223 -5.04 18.05 2.20
N ARG A 224 -5.45 16.80 2.37
CA ARG A 224 -5.92 16.24 3.64
C ARG A 224 -5.35 14.86 3.88
N ILE A 225 -5.09 14.55 5.14
CA ILE A 225 -4.87 13.17 5.62
C ILE A 225 -6.10 12.79 6.43
N LEU A 226 -6.69 11.65 6.09
CA LEU A 226 -7.91 11.13 6.70
C LEU A 226 -7.67 9.73 7.26
N ALA A 227 -8.52 9.34 8.21
CA ALA A 227 -8.58 7.99 8.71
C ALA A 227 -10.03 7.50 8.86
N ALA A 228 -10.24 6.21 8.65
CA ALA A 228 -11.54 5.58 8.72
C ALA A 228 -11.47 4.20 9.37
N PRO A 229 -12.45 3.82 10.23
CA PRO A 229 -12.56 2.46 10.73
C PRO A 229 -12.80 1.43 9.62
N TYR A 230 -12.03 0.35 9.63
CA TYR A 230 -12.21 -0.81 8.76
C TYR A 230 -11.81 -2.12 9.47
N TYR A 231 -12.78 -3.00 9.72
CA TYR A 231 -12.60 -4.19 10.56
C TYR A 231 -12.08 -5.41 9.78
N TYR A 232 -10.77 -5.52 9.62
CA TYR A 232 -10.10 -6.59 8.85
C TYR A 232 -10.46 -8.01 9.32
N LYS A 233 -10.51 -8.24 10.64
CA LYS A 233 -10.77 -9.59 11.22
C LYS A 233 -12.25 -9.97 11.25
N ARG A 234 -13.17 -9.05 10.97
CA ARG A 234 -14.62 -9.31 10.98
C ARG A 234 -15.14 -9.33 9.54
N ARG A 235 -14.99 -10.46 8.83
CA ARG A 235 -15.57 -10.63 7.48
C ARG A 235 -17.10 -10.54 7.42
N HIS A 236 -17.80 -10.44 8.54
CA HIS A 236 -19.21 -10.07 8.60
C HIS A 236 -19.45 -9.28 9.89
N LEU A 237 -19.94 -8.05 9.79
CA LEU A 237 -21.06 -7.52 10.56
C LEU A 237 -21.35 -6.08 10.11
N PRO A 238 -22.60 -5.73 9.75
CA PRO A 238 -22.91 -4.41 9.26
C PRO A 238 -23.08 -3.47 10.49
N SER A 239 -22.00 -2.87 10.96
CA SER A 239 -21.97 -1.98 12.15
C SER A 239 -22.56 -2.58 13.46
N VAL A 240 -22.41 -1.88 14.58
CA VAL A 240 -23.13 -2.23 15.83
C VAL A 240 -24.61 -1.78 15.75
N ILE A 241 -25.00 -1.03 14.72
CA ILE A 241 -26.36 -0.53 14.50
C ILE A 241 -26.92 -0.86 13.08
N ALA A 242 -26.10 -0.97 12.05
CA ALA A 242 -26.52 -1.18 10.66
C ALA A 242 -26.79 -2.66 10.31
N ALA A 243 -26.83 -3.54 11.32
CA ALA A 243 -26.83 -5.00 11.19
C ALA A 243 -28.17 -5.58 10.75
N LYS A 244 -28.93 -4.82 9.95
CA LYS A 244 -30.31 -5.15 9.55
C LYS A 244 -30.43 -5.75 8.16
N THR A 245 -29.34 -5.85 7.38
CA THR A 245 -29.26 -6.77 6.23
C THR A 245 -27.90 -7.47 6.22
N SER A 246 -27.94 -8.79 6.36
CA SER A 246 -26.88 -9.62 6.95
C SER A 246 -26.01 -10.40 5.96
N ALA A 247 -25.38 -9.77 4.94
CA ALA A 247 -24.58 -10.56 3.97
C ALA A 247 -23.40 -9.90 3.21
N SER A 248 -23.12 -8.60 3.33
CA SER A 248 -22.14 -7.91 2.45
C SER A 248 -20.77 -7.64 3.11
N GLU A 249 -19.69 -7.67 2.31
CA GLU A 249 -18.41 -7.10 2.70
C GLU A 249 -18.59 -5.59 2.98
N GLY A 250 -17.99 -5.08 4.06
CA GLY A 250 -18.35 -3.78 4.62
C GLY A 250 -17.93 -2.58 3.76
N VAL A 251 -18.84 -1.62 3.61
CA VAL A 251 -18.58 -0.22 3.21
C VAL A 251 -18.25 0.57 4.49
N ILE A 252 -17.38 1.58 4.39
CA ILE A 252 -17.05 2.50 5.48
C ILE A 252 -18.20 3.47 5.68
N ASP A 253 -18.62 3.66 6.93
CA ASP A 253 -19.57 4.72 7.28
C ASP A 253 -18.87 6.09 7.15
N PRO A 254 -19.27 6.94 6.20
CA PRO A 254 -18.61 8.22 5.96
C PRO A 254 -18.68 9.16 7.18
N THR A 255 -19.66 8.99 8.08
CA THR A 255 -19.79 9.80 9.31
C THR A 255 -18.74 9.47 10.37
N THR A 256 -18.06 8.31 10.23
CA THR A 256 -17.00 7.88 11.14
C THR A 256 -15.60 8.30 10.69
N VAL A 257 -15.49 8.89 9.49
CA VAL A 257 -14.23 9.36 8.92
C VAL A 257 -13.73 10.58 9.69
N VAL A 258 -12.42 10.60 9.93
CA VAL A 258 -11.75 11.65 10.69
C VAL A 258 -10.75 12.34 9.78
N THR A 259 -10.81 13.66 9.69
CA THR A 259 -9.71 14.46 9.11
C THR A 259 -8.65 14.64 10.19
N LEU A 260 -7.43 14.17 9.92
CA LEU A 260 -6.30 14.22 10.84
C LEU A 260 -5.45 15.46 10.62
N LEU A 261 -5.22 15.79 9.36
CA LEU A 261 -4.57 17.02 8.91
C LEU A 261 -5.31 17.56 7.69
N ASP A 262 -5.34 18.87 7.57
CA ASP A 262 -5.86 19.62 6.43
C ASP A 262 -4.89 20.72 6.02
N HIS A 263 -5.23 21.44 4.95
CA HIS A 263 -4.41 22.52 4.39
C HIS A 263 -2.99 22.14 4.00
N LEU A 264 -2.75 20.85 3.72
CA LEU A 264 -1.49 20.35 3.19
C LEU A 264 -1.35 20.74 1.72
N THR A 265 -0.13 20.99 1.25
CA THR A 265 0.12 21.41 -0.15
C THR A 265 -0.40 20.36 -1.14
N GLU A 266 0.14 19.14 -1.10
CA GLU A 266 -0.26 18.01 -1.94
C GLU A 266 0.24 16.68 -1.34
N PRO A 267 -0.43 16.12 -0.31
CA PRO A 267 -0.02 14.88 0.34
C PRO A 267 -0.25 13.69 -0.59
N ILE A 268 0.77 12.85 -0.77
CA ILE A 268 0.74 11.74 -1.72
C ILE A 268 0.66 10.40 -0.99
N ASP A 269 1.79 9.80 -0.64
CA ASP A 269 1.86 8.44 -0.11
C ASP A 269 1.95 8.44 1.43
N LEU A 270 1.56 7.32 2.05
CA LEU A 270 1.49 7.15 3.50
C LEU A 270 2.25 5.91 3.93
N LEU A 271 2.95 6.03 5.05
CA LEU A 271 3.60 4.92 5.71
C LEU A 271 3.34 4.97 7.21
N LEU A 272 2.72 3.93 7.74
CA LEU A 272 2.47 3.77 9.18
C LEU A 272 3.57 2.91 9.80
N ASP A 273 4.32 3.49 10.73
CA ASP A 273 5.12 2.75 11.70
C ASP A 273 4.24 2.38 12.89
N SER A 274 3.60 1.22 12.82
CA SER A 274 2.75 0.67 13.88
C SER A 274 3.49 0.38 15.19
N LYS A 275 4.81 0.20 15.15
CA LYS A 275 5.61 -0.14 16.34
C LYS A 275 5.92 1.09 17.17
N GLU A 276 6.42 2.15 16.53
CA GLU A 276 6.73 3.42 17.22
C GLU A 276 5.57 4.43 17.15
N ASN A 277 4.46 4.07 16.50
CA ASN A 277 3.28 4.89 16.27
C ASN A 277 3.61 6.23 15.60
N TYR A 278 4.18 6.19 14.40
CA TYR A 278 4.35 7.36 13.56
C TYR A 278 3.65 7.17 12.22
N LEU A 279 2.96 8.20 11.75
CA LEU A 279 2.50 8.29 10.38
C LEU A 279 3.47 9.18 9.62
N TYR A 280 4.05 8.64 8.55
CA TYR A 280 4.90 9.35 7.61
C TYR A 280 4.15 9.60 6.31
N TRP A 281 4.45 10.71 5.64
CA TRP A 281 3.88 10.99 4.32
C TRP A 281 4.81 11.82 3.45
N THR A 282 4.74 11.56 2.14
CA THR A 282 5.30 12.43 1.13
C THR A 282 4.36 13.58 0.84
N ASN A 283 4.91 14.77 0.64
CA ASN A 283 4.14 15.97 0.36
C ASN A 283 4.77 16.70 -0.84
N ARG A 284 4.03 16.76 -1.94
CA ARG A 284 4.41 17.48 -3.17
C ARG A 284 4.15 18.97 -3.04
N GLY A 285 4.63 19.75 -4.01
CA GLY A 285 4.46 21.20 -4.04
C GLY A 285 5.66 21.99 -3.51
N ASP A 286 5.42 23.27 -3.23
CA ASP A 286 6.47 24.25 -2.93
C ASP A 286 7.19 23.98 -1.60
N ALA A 287 8.52 23.99 -1.61
CA ALA A 287 9.33 23.74 -0.42
C ALA A 287 9.16 24.82 0.66
N GLU A 288 8.89 26.08 0.29
CA GLU A 288 8.65 27.17 1.24
C GLU A 288 7.31 27.02 1.97
N GLU A 289 6.37 26.28 1.38
CA GLU A 289 5.05 25.97 1.95
C GLU A 289 5.00 24.60 2.64
N GLY A 290 6.17 23.95 2.83
CA GLY A 290 6.27 22.63 3.45
C GLY A 290 6.04 21.45 2.50
N GLY A 291 5.96 21.71 1.18
CA GLY A 291 6.01 20.68 0.14
C GLY A 291 7.44 20.19 -0.14
N SER A 292 7.61 19.38 -1.19
CA SER A 292 8.89 18.77 -1.58
C SER A 292 9.61 18.08 -0.41
N SER A 293 8.82 17.39 0.42
CA SER A 293 9.21 16.94 1.75
C SER A 293 8.67 15.54 2.08
N LEU A 294 9.37 14.87 2.98
CA LEU A 294 8.89 13.75 3.77
C LEU A 294 8.60 14.28 5.18
N ASN A 295 7.39 14.07 5.65
CA ASN A 295 6.92 14.56 6.95
C ASN A 295 6.52 13.38 7.83
N ARG A 296 6.39 13.63 9.14
CA ARG A 296 5.83 12.66 10.07
C ARG A 296 5.11 13.31 11.23
N ALA A 297 4.25 12.54 11.89
CA ALA A 297 3.65 12.91 13.16
C ALA A 297 3.44 11.65 14.03
N PRO A 298 3.58 11.75 15.37
CA PRO A 298 3.16 10.68 16.27
C PRO A 298 1.67 10.40 16.11
N VAL A 299 1.27 9.13 16.14
CA VAL A 299 -0.12 8.70 16.14
C VAL A 299 -0.49 8.26 17.54
N THR A 300 -1.63 8.74 18.02
CA THR A 300 -2.23 8.29 19.28
C THR A 300 -3.66 7.87 19.02
N TYR A 301 -4.17 6.95 19.84
CA TYR A 301 -5.52 6.43 19.70
C TYR A 301 -6.31 6.70 20.96
N ASP A 302 -7.53 7.21 20.81
CA ASP A 302 -8.44 7.34 21.94
C ASP A 302 -8.71 5.94 22.54
N PRO A 303 -8.48 5.72 23.85
CA PRO A 303 -8.55 4.38 24.45
C PRO A 303 -9.93 3.71 24.40
N ARG A 304 -11.01 4.45 24.12
CA ARG A 304 -12.38 3.93 24.10
C ARG A 304 -12.91 3.71 22.68
N SER A 305 -12.61 4.63 21.78
CA SER A 305 -13.13 4.66 20.42
C SER A 305 -12.13 4.21 19.36
N TRP A 306 -10.84 4.07 19.72
CA TRP A 306 -9.72 3.86 18.79
C TRP A 306 -9.60 4.95 17.72
N LYS A 307 -10.24 6.11 17.95
CA LYS A 307 -10.14 7.25 17.05
C LYS A 307 -8.68 7.74 17.02
N PRO A 308 -8.03 7.81 15.84
CA PRO A 308 -6.67 8.29 15.75
C PRO A 308 -6.59 9.81 15.89
N HIS A 309 -5.46 10.27 16.44
CA HIS A 309 -5.05 11.66 16.53
C HIS A 309 -3.57 11.77 16.15
N LEU A 310 -3.22 12.80 15.39
CA LEU A 310 -1.83 13.12 15.10
C LEU A 310 -1.30 14.14 16.10
N GLY A 311 -0.07 13.93 16.56
CA GLY A 311 0.69 14.90 17.33
C GLY A 311 1.21 16.04 16.45
N GLU A 312 2.23 16.74 16.94
CA GLU A 312 2.88 17.80 16.18
C GLU A 312 3.53 17.24 14.91
N MET A 313 3.25 17.88 13.78
CA MET A 313 3.85 17.56 12.50
C MET A 313 5.31 18.01 12.49
N GLU A 314 6.18 17.11 12.02
CA GLU A 314 7.59 17.35 11.81
C GLU A 314 7.93 17.20 10.33
N LEU A 315 8.58 18.22 9.74
CA LEU A 315 9.29 18.08 8.47
C LEU A 315 10.52 17.20 8.71
N PHE A 316 10.43 15.94 8.30
CA PHE A 316 11.45 14.94 8.59
C PHE A 316 12.67 15.08 7.67
N LEU A 317 12.42 15.17 6.36
CA LEU A 317 13.44 15.44 5.34
C LEU A 317 12.85 16.33 4.25
N GLY A 318 13.63 17.31 3.75
CA GLY A 318 13.24 18.21 2.66
C GLY A 318 14.07 18.01 1.39
N GLY A 319 13.85 18.87 0.40
CA GLY A 319 14.67 18.94 -0.82
C GLY A 319 14.48 17.77 -1.77
N PHE A 320 13.28 17.18 -1.82
CA PHE A 320 12.90 16.22 -2.86
C PHE A 320 12.40 16.97 -4.10
N ASN A 321 12.32 16.29 -5.24
CA ASN A 321 11.72 16.85 -6.45
C ASN A 321 10.34 16.21 -6.69
N GLU A 322 9.28 16.78 -6.10
CA GLU A 322 7.92 16.23 -6.19
C GLU A 322 7.84 14.76 -5.71
N PRO A 323 8.06 14.49 -4.40
CA PRO A 323 8.14 13.13 -3.86
C PRO A 323 6.79 12.40 -3.96
N ILE A 324 6.82 11.12 -4.31
CA ILE A 324 5.64 10.29 -4.54
C ILE A 324 5.63 9.12 -3.56
N GLY A 325 6.32 8.02 -3.86
CA GLY A 325 6.24 6.79 -3.09
C GLY A 325 7.14 6.81 -1.86
N LEU A 326 6.74 6.06 -0.82
CA LEU A 326 7.48 5.91 0.43
C LEU A 326 7.40 4.47 0.95
N ALA A 327 8.56 3.86 1.21
CA ALA A 327 8.63 2.52 1.80
C ALA A 327 9.85 2.35 2.70
N TRP A 328 9.81 1.36 3.58
CA TRP A 328 10.96 0.95 4.38
C TRP A 328 10.89 -0.52 4.79
N ALA A 329 12.02 -1.10 5.15
CA ALA A 329 12.09 -2.50 5.55
C ALA A 329 11.46 -2.75 6.93
N ALA A 330 11.29 -1.74 7.78
CA ALA A 330 10.71 -1.96 9.12
C ALA A 330 9.24 -2.38 9.08
N SER A 331 8.51 -2.09 8.01
CA SER A 331 7.14 -2.60 7.81
C SER A 331 7.08 -4.12 7.71
N LEU A 332 8.19 -4.79 7.40
CA LEU A 332 8.28 -6.26 7.39
C LEU A 332 8.05 -6.86 8.78
N GLU A 333 8.34 -6.11 9.87
CA GLU A 333 8.07 -6.56 11.24
C GLU A 333 6.57 -6.78 11.49
N ASN A 334 5.69 -6.18 10.68
CA ASN A 334 4.24 -6.32 10.81
C ASN A 334 3.69 -7.59 10.18
N CYS A 335 4.35 -8.10 9.15
CA CYS A 335 3.86 -9.24 8.38
C CYS A 335 4.76 -10.46 8.51
N MET A 336 6.00 -10.35 9.00
CA MET A 336 6.95 -11.46 9.02
C MET A 336 7.64 -11.68 10.37
N GLU A 337 7.92 -12.94 10.70
CA GLU A 337 8.97 -13.28 11.67
C GLU A 337 10.34 -13.15 11.01
N LEU A 338 11.14 -12.19 11.47
CA LEU A 338 12.44 -11.86 10.90
C LEU A 338 13.60 -12.40 11.75
N PRO A 339 14.67 -12.93 11.12
CA PRO A 339 15.90 -13.32 11.80
C PRO A 339 16.50 -12.18 12.64
N GLU A 340 17.12 -12.52 13.78
CA GLU A 340 17.72 -11.54 14.70
C GLU A 340 18.76 -10.64 14.01
N ILE A 341 19.48 -11.17 13.00
CA ILE A 341 20.46 -10.41 12.21
C ILE A 341 19.85 -9.21 11.45
N PHE A 342 18.55 -9.23 11.16
CA PHE A 342 17.86 -8.09 10.57
C PHE A 342 17.38 -7.10 11.64
N LYS A 343 17.13 -7.57 12.86
CA LYS A 343 16.65 -6.70 13.94
C LYS A 343 17.72 -5.65 14.26
N GLY A 344 17.29 -4.39 14.31
CA GLY A 344 18.16 -3.22 14.50
C GLY A 344 18.60 -2.51 13.21
N THR A 345 18.56 -3.17 12.05
CA THR A 345 18.98 -2.55 10.76
C THR A 345 17.80 -2.28 9.81
N LEU A 346 16.62 -2.87 10.06
CA LEU A 346 15.41 -2.61 9.25
C LEU A 346 14.90 -1.17 9.32
N ARG A 347 15.24 -0.46 10.39
CA ARG A 347 14.81 0.91 10.68
C ARG A 347 15.86 1.95 10.28
N GLN A 348 16.96 1.51 9.68
CA GLN A 348 18.06 2.39 9.31
C GLN A 348 17.68 3.31 8.14
N TYR A 349 16.97 2.76 7.15
CA TYR A 349 16.68 3.46 5.91
C TYR A 349 15.19 3.50 5.57
N MET A 350 14.75 4.66 5.09
CA MET A 350 13.53 4.83 4.32
C MET A 350 13.88 5.09 2.85
N TYR A 351 12.97 4.74 1.96
CA TYR A 351 13.12 4.93 0.53
C TYR A 351 12.01 5.80 -0.01
N VAL A 352 12.39 6.83 -0.77
CA VAL A 352 11.45 7.81 -1.35
C VAL A 352 11.72 7.92 -2.83
N THR A 353 10.69 7.80 -3.64
CA THR A 353 10.73 8.05 -5.08
C THR A 353 10.24 9.46 -5.38
N ASP A 354 10.78 10.06 -6.43
CA ASP A 354 10.38 11.38 -6.88
C ASP A 354 10.55 11.55 -8.41
N HIS A 355 10.44 12.78 -8.90
CA HIS A 355 10.75 13.11 -10.29
C HIS A 355 12.26 13.04 -10.52
N GLY A 356 12.72 11.87 -10.96
CA GLY A 356 14.09 11.62 -11.42
C GLY A 356 14.91 10.70 -10.51
N HIS A 357 14.50 10.48 -9.25
CA HIS A 357 15.36 9.80 -8.28
C HIS A 357 14.61 8.81 -7.39
N LEU A 358 15.34 7.78 -6.98
CA LEU A 358 15.06 6.97 -5.81
C LEU A 358 16.10 7.29 -4.75
N TRP A 359 15.62 7.81 -3.63
CA TRP A 359 16.42 8.22 -2.49
C TRP A 359 16.49 7.12 -1.44
N ARG A 360 17.68 6.91 -0.88
CA ARG A 360 17.88 6.23 0.40
C ARG A 360 18.04 7.29 1.48
N CYS A 361 17.16 7.25 2.48
CA CYS A 361 17.08 8.23 3.55
C CYS A 361 17.51 7.58 4.87
N ASN A 362 18.63 8.03 5.47
CA ASN A 362 19.05 7.58 6.79
C ASN A 362 18.17 8.21 7.86
N VAL A 363 17.47 7.38 8.62
CA VAL A 363 16.47 7.80 9.61
C VAL A 363 17.12 8.49 10.81
N GLU A 364 18.26 7.98 11.28
CA GLU A 364 18.95 8.50 12.46
C GLU A 364 19.74 9.76 12.12
N GLU A 365 20.53 9.72 11.04
CA GLU A 365 21.38 10.83 10.64
C GLU A 365 20.60 11.98 9.99
N ARG A 366 19.35 11.75 9.58
CA ARG A 366 18.52 12.70 8.83
C ARG A 366 19.21 13.19 7.56
N THR A 367 19.82 12.25 6.86
CA THR A 367 20.49 12.47 5.57
C THR A 367 19.79 11.66 4.49
N LYS A 368 20.04 12.01 3.23
CA LYS A 368 19.57 11.23 2.09
C LYS A 368 20.58 11.26 0.96
N GLU A 369 20.59 10.20 0.18
CA GLU A 369 21.42 10.06 -1.01
C GLU A 369 20.64 9.39 -2.14
N VAL A 370 21.06 9.64 -3.37
CA VAL A 370 20.48 9.02 -4.55
C VAL A 370 21.10 7.65 -4.76
N ILE A 371 20.28 6.60 -4.81
CA ILE A 371 20.74 5.23 -5.13
C ILE A 371 20.36 4.81 -6.56
N TYR A 372 19.39 5.49 -7.15
CA TYR A 372 19.01 5.34 -8.55
C TYR A 372 18.50 6.67 -9.12
N GLU A 373 18.92 6.97 -10.35
CA GLU A 373 18.57 8.18 -11.11
C GLU A 373 18.07 7.73 -12.48
N CYS A 374 16.91 8.24 -12.91
CA CYS A 374 16.34 8.00 -14.23
C CYS A 374 16.46 9.24 -15.13
N GLY A 375 15.90 9.17 -16.34
CA GLY A 375 15.92 10.31 -17.26
C GLY A 375 15.22 11.54 -16.67
N SER A 376 15.65 12.75 -17.05
CA SER A 376 15.08 14.03 -16.57
C SER A 376 13.57 14.22 -16.77
N LYS A 377 12.92 13.38 -17.59
CA LYS A 377 11.47 13.40 -17.83
C LYS A 377 10.73 12.28 -17.10
N ASN A 378 11.47 11.30 -16.58
CA ASN A 378 10.94 10.14 -15.90
C ASN A 378 10.46 10.53 -14.51
N VAL A 379 9.46 9.81 -14.04
CA VAL A 379 8.86 10.01 -12.72
C VAL A 379 8.77 8.63 -12.08
N LEU A 380 9.44 8.49 -10.94
CA LEU A 380 9.37 7.26 -10.16
C LEU A 380 8.18 7.37 -9.21
N THR A 381 7.30 6.37 -9.24
CA THR A 381 6.06 6.35 -8.47
C THR A 381 6.17 5.36 -7.32
N GLY A 382 5.26 4.43 -7.14
CA GLY A 382 5.21 3.51 -6.00
C GLY A 382 6.51 2.78 -5.77
N VAL A 383 6.86 2.60 -4.50
CA VAL A 383 8.05 1.88 -4.04
C VAL A 383 7.68 0.87 -2.96
N GLY A 384 8.28 -0.31 -3.02
CA GLY A 384 8.16 -1.39 -2.03
C GLY A 384 9.54 -1.89 -1.62
N VAL A 385 9.68 -2.35 -0.39
CA VAL A 385 10.96 -2.77 0.18
C VAL A 385 10.81 -4.13 0.85
N LEU A 386 11.76 -5.04 0.62
CA LEU A 386 11.84 -6.31 1.33
C LEU A 386 13.28 -6.68 1.69
N ARG A 387 13.43 -7.61 2.63
CA ARG A 387 14.65 -8.40 2.86
C ARG A 387 14.33 -9.87 2.82
N ILE A 388 15.12 -10.62 2.06
CA ILE A 388 15.00 -12.07 1.98
C ILE A 388 15.82 -12.68 3.12
N ARG A 389 15.24 -13.63 3.85
CA ARG A 389 15.95 -14.43 4.87
C ARG A 389 17.14 -15.13 4.22
N PRO A 390 18.33 -15.16 4.84
CA PRO A 390 19.46 -15.91 4.30
C PRO A 390 19.09 -17.39 4.19
N GLU A 391 19.64 -18.10 3.21
CA GLU A 391 19.57 -19.56 3.20
C GLU A 391 20.24 -20.08 4.48
N GLU A 392 19.53 -20.91 5.25
CA GLU A 392 20.15 -21.61 6.38
C GLU A 392 21.22 -22.56 5.79
N GLU A 393 22.48 -22.37 6.19
CA GLU A 393 23.52 -23.36 5.91
C GLU A 393 23.04 -24.69 6.49
N LYS A 394 22.74 -25.66 5.62
CA LYS A 394 22.52 -27.04 6.06
C LYS A 394 23.81 -27.52 6.69
N THR A 395 23.93 -27.40 8.01
CA THR A 395 24.90 -28.18 8.76
C THR A 395 24.53 -29.64 8.57
N GLU A 396 25.26 -30.32 7.68
CA GLU A 396 25.32 -31.78 7.69
C GLU A 396 25.81 -32.19 9.08
N GLU A 397 24.88 -32.56 9.98
CA GLU A 397 25.22 -33.42 11.10
C GLU A 397 25.71 -34.75 10.51
N LYS A 398 27.01 -34.82 10.24
CA LYS A 398 27.71 -36.09 10.10
C LYS A 398 27.58 -36.80 11.44
N SER A 399 26.58 -37.67 11.54
CA SER A 399 26.51 -38.66 12.60
C SER A 399 27.71 -39.60 12.45
N GLU A 400 28.82 -39.26 13.11
CA GLU A 400 29.86 -40.23 13.41
C GLU A 400 29.28 -41.26 14.38
N HIS A 401 28.69 -42.32 13.82
CA HIS A 401 28.49 -43.57 14.54
C HIS A 401 29.86 -44.20 14.82
N GLY A 402 30.52 -43.70 15.86
CA GLY A 402 31.65 -44.34 16.51
C GLY A 402 31.21 -45.69 17.08
N CYS A 403 31.74 -46.76 16.50
CA CYS A 403 31.63 -48.12 16.98
C CYS A 403 32.22 -48.22 18.40
N ALA A 404 31.36 -48.42 19.40
CA ALA A 404 31.78 -48.82 20.76
C ALA A 404 30.99 -50.07 21.16
N GLY A 405 31.69 -51.21 21.16
CA GLY A 405 31.14 -52.49 21.56
C GLY A 405 30.73 -52.52 23.03
N GLN A 406 29.55 -53.08 23.30
CA GLN A 406 29.14 -53.48 24.65
C GLN A 406 29.06 -54.99 24.74
N VAL A 407 29.90 -55.53 25.63
CA VAL A 407 29.90 -56.92 26.11
C VAL A 407 28.69 -57.10 27.02
N TYR A 408 27.79 -58.02 26.67
CA TYR A 408 26.70 -58.46 27.55
C TYR A 408 27.16 -59.64 28.40
N THR A 409 27.12 -59.48 29.73
CA THR A 409 27.21 -60.57 30.70
C THR A 409 25.82 -61.09 31.04
N GLU A 410 25.56 -62.37 30.75
CA GLU A 410 24.33 -63.08 31.11
C GLU A 410 24.18 -63.24 32.63
N LYS A 411 23.01 -62.90 33.17
CA LYS A 411 22.55 -63.30 34.51
C LYS A 411 21.44 -64.33 34.37
N THR A 412 21.67 -65.52 34.91
CA THR A 412 20.69 -66.59 35.09
C THR A 412 19.69 -66.29 36.21
N PRO A 413 18.44 -66.78 36.11
CA PRO A 413 17.59 -67.01 37.27
C PRO A 413 17.24 -68.50 37.46
N THR A 414 17.27 -68.97 38.70
CA THR A 414 16.76 -70.29 39.17
C THR A 414 15.42 -70.08 39.93
N PRO A 415 14.63 -71.13 40.25
CA PRO A 415 13.28 -71.31 39.72
C PRO A 415 12.13 -71.15 40.74
N CYS A 416 10.92 -71.22 40.19
CA CYS A 416 9.60 -71.02 40.80
C CYS A 416 9.24 -71.90 42.03
N ARG A 417 8.38 -71.33 42.88
CA ARG A 417 7.34 -71.91 43.75
C ARG A 417 6.26 -70.82 43.93
N CYS A 418 4.95 -71.01 43.87
CA CYS A 418 4.04 -72.16 43.76
C CYS A 418 2.91 -71.83 42.78
#